data_AF-A0A9P4LHC3-F1
#
_entry.id   AF-A0A9P4LHC3-F1
#
_cell.length_a   1.000
_cell.length_b   1.000
_cell.length_c   1.000
_cell.angle_alpha   90.00
_cell.angle_beta   90.00
_cell.angle_gamma   90.00
#
_symmetry.space_group_name_H-M   'P 1'
#
loop_
_entity.id
_entity.type
_entity.pdbx_description
1 polymer ?
#
loop_
_entity_poly.entity_id
_entity_poly.type
_entity_poly.pdbx_seq_one_letter_code
_entity_poly.pdbx_strand_id
1 'polypeptide(L)'
;SLMPTCNIVTSVGMLGYGLHFDQVAASLVQKFRNGAPTAIILDYGSTDSRSEKPASACMSAPRDSYKRDSNRLIKLAWQFRVPVIFSSASLDRSMSITDNIASKRYQCFAGASKTLISDRLKAAKDTGCGKPVPALTEPTIDAATRIVAQIGPEPILEAVLATLDFNVLIADRA
;
A
#
# COMPACT_ATOMS: atom_id res chain seq x y z
N SER A 1 -30.62 9.93 -10.73
CA SER A 1 -29.24 10.14 -10.24
C SER A 1 -28.64 8.76 -9.98
N LEU A 2 -27.52 8.41 -10.60
CA LEU A 2 -26.86 7.13 -10.36
C LEU A 2 -26.26 7.14 -8.95
N MET A 3 -26.67 6.19 -8.11
CA MET A 3 -26.01 5.99 -6.83
C MET A 3 -24.68 5.27 -7.06
N PRO A 4 -23.57 5.77 -6.49
CA PRO A 4 -22.28 5.11 -6.64
C PRO A 4 -22.28 3.77 -5.88
N THR A 5 -21.67 2.74 -6.45
CA THR A 5 -21.49 1.43 -5.79
C THR A 5 -20.64 1.53 -4.53
N CYS A 6 -19.64 2.41 -4.55
CA CYS A 6 -18.84 2.78 -3.38
C CYS A 6 -18.25 4.19 -3.56
N ASN A 7 -17.89 4.81 -2.44
CA ASN A 7 -17.10 6.03 -2.41
C ASN A 7 -15.67 5.71 -1.97
N ILE A 8 -14.70 6.20 -2.72
CA ILE A 8 -13.29 6.15 -2.34
C ILE A 8 -12.86 7.57 -1.99
N VAL A 9 -12.33 7.75 -0.78
CA VAL A 9 -11.72 8.99 -0.33
C VAL A 9 -10.21 8.77 -0.27
N THR A 10 -9.47 9.54 -1.05
CA THR A 10 -8.00 9.58 -0.99
C THR A 10 -7.55 10.96 -0.55
N SER A 11 -6.52 11.03 0.30
CA SER A 11 -5.98 12.31 0.73
C SER A 11 -4.98 12.85 -0.29
N VAL A 12 -4.95 14.16 -0.46
CA VAL A 12 -3.85 14.84 -1.15
C VAL A 12 -2.63 14.90 -0.21
N GLY A 13 -1.46 14.53 -0.72
CA GLY A 13 -0.20 14.49 0.01
C GLY A 13 0.39 13.08 0.10
N MET A 14 1.59 12.98 0.66
CA MET A 14 2.30 11.72 0.86
C MET A 14 2.39 11.41 2.35
N LEU A 15 2.15 10.15 2.73
CA LEU A 15 2.28 9.70 4.11
C LEU A 15 3.68 10.04 4.64
N GLY A 16 3.77 10.70 5.80
CA GLY A 16 5.03 11.16 6.38
C GLY A 16 5.46 12.56 5.95
N TYR A 17 4.88 13.11 4.89
CA TYR A 17 5.14 14.47 4.40
C TYR A 17 4.02 15.44 4.78
N GLY A 18 2.94 14.93 5.36
CA GLY A 18 1.74 15.68 5.71
C GLY A 18 0.60 15.38 4.75
N LEU A 19 -0.60 15.27 5.32
CA LEU A 19 -1.85 15.06 4.60
C LEU A 19 -2.82 16.19 4.94
N HIS A 20 -3.68 16.56 3.98
CA HIS A 20 -4.74 17.54 4.19
C HIS A 20 -5.96 16.92 4.89
N PHE A 21 -5.85 16.64 6.19
CA PHE A 21 -6.89 15.96 6.98
C PHE A 21 -8.25 16.64 6.95
N ASP A 22 -8.30 17.97 6.91
CA ASP A 22 -9.56 18.72 6.84
C ASP A 22 -10.31 18.44 5.54
N GLN A 23 -9.58 18.26 4.43
CA GLN A 23 -10.17 17.90 3.13
C GLN A 23 -10.67 16.45 3.15
N VAL A 24 -9.96 15.54 3.82
CA VAL A 24 -10.40 14.14 4.00
C VAL A 24 -11.69 14.10 4.81
N ALA A 25 -11.73 14.82 5.94
CA ALA A 25 -12.90 14.90 6.80
C ALA A 25 -14.11 15.53 6.09
N ALA A 26 -13.92 16.65 5.39
CA ALA A 26 -14.97 17.29 4.60
C ALA A 26 -15.50 16.35 3.50
N SER A 27 -14.61 15.62 2.82
CA SER A 27 -14.97 14.64 1.81
C SER A 27 -15.77 13.48 2.39
N LEU A 28 -15.37 12.94 3.55
CA LEU A 28 -16.14 11.91 4.25
C LEU A 28 -17.54 12.42 4.59
N VAL A 29 -17.68 13.59 5.21
CA VAL A 29 -19.00 14.17 5.54
C VAL A 29 -19.89 14.30 4.31
N GLN A 30 -19.34 14.72 3.16
CA GLN A 30 -20.10 14.84 1.93
C GLN A 30 -20.53 13.48 1.38
N LYS A 31 -19.64 12.48 1.37
CA LYS A 31 -19.89 11.16 0.79
C LYS A 31 -20.81 10.31 1.67
N PHE A 32 -20.74 10.44 2.99
CA PHE A 32 -21.66 9.76 3.91
C PHE A 32 -23.14 10.04 3.63
N ARG A 33 -23.47 11.23 3.12
CA ARG A 33 -24.86 11.64 2.82
C ARG A 33 -25.51 10.83 1.71
N ASN A 34 -24.74 10.16 0.85
CA ASN A 34 -25.29 9.39 -0.25
C ASN A 34 -25.61 7.93 0.09
N GLY A 35 -25.27 7.46 1.30
CA GLY A 35 -25.57 6.11 1.78
C GLY A 35 -24.73 4.98 1.14
N ALA A 36 -23.83 5.28 0.21
CA ALA A 36 -22.96 4.27 -0.40
C ALA A 36 -21.79 3.88 0.52
N PRO A 37 -21.33 2.62 0.50
CA PRO A 37 -20.15 2.16 1.22
C PRO A 37 -18.96 3.07 0.95
N THR A 38 -18.26 3.52 1.98
CA THR A 38 -17.17 4.49 1.87
C THR A 38 -15.89 3.91 2.46
N ALA A 39 -14.78 4.02 1.74
CA ALA A 39 -13.46 3.60 2.20
C ALA A 39 -12.45 4.74 2.02
N ILE A 40 -11.48 4.82 2.93
CA ILE A 40 -10.31 5.68 2.77
C ILE A 40 -9.21 4.82 2.15
N ILE A 41 -8.70 5.22 1.00
CA ILE A 41 -7.59 4.52 0.34
C ILE A 41 -6.44 5.49 0.17
N LEU A 42 -5.27 5.09 0.66
CA LEU A 42 -4.02 5.82 0.48
C LEU A 42 -3.04 4.93 -0.27
N ASP A 43 -2.72 5.30 -1.49
CA ASP A 43 -1.62 4.69 -2.23
C ASP A 43 -0.35 5.48 -1.98
N TYR A 44 0.62 4.86 -1.30
CA TYR A 44 1.98 5.37 -1.22
C TYR A 44 2.63 5.11 -2.59
N GLY A 45 2.37 6.03 -3.52
CA GLY A 45 2.94 5.96 -4.86
C GLY A 45 4.46 5.93 -4.78
N SER A 46 5.08 5.02 -5.54
CA SER A 46 6.54 4.94 -5.74
C SER A 46 7.11 6.11 -6.56
N THR A 47 6.39 7.22 -6.65
CA THR A 47 6.60 8.32 -7.61
C THR A 47 7.70 9.28 -7.21
N ASP A 48 8.24 9.18 -5.99
CA ASP A 48 9.49 9.83 -5.64
C ASP A 48 10.62 8.79 -5.61
N SER A 49 11.30 8.68 -6.76
CA SER A 49 12.70 8.25 -6.88
C SER A 49 13.15 7.18 -5.88
N ARG A 50 12.83 5.90 -6.18
CA ARG A 50 13.67 4.70 -5.94
C ARG A 50 12.84 3.43 -6.13
N SER A 51 12.99 2.80 -7.29
CA SER A 51 12.75 1.36 -7.45
C SER A 51 13.56 0.51 -6.45
N GLU A 52 14.57 1.10 -5.80
CA GLU A 52 15.48 0.47 -4.84
C GLU A 52 14.94 0.37 -3.40
N LYS A 53 14.01 1.26 -3.00
CA LYS A 53 13.59 1.38 -1.59
C LYS A 53 12.76 0.23 -1.02
N PRO A 54 11.82 -0.40 -1.75
CA PRO A 54 11.07 -1.53 -1.18
C PRO A 54 11.98 -2.72 -0.84
N ALA A 55 13.15 -2.84 -1.50
CA ALA A 55 14.16 -3.84 -1.18
C ALA A 55 15.14 -3.39 -0.08
N SER A 56 15.26 -2.08 0.19
CA SER A 56 16.29 -1.51 1.09
C SER A 56 15.80 -1.26 2.54
N ALA A 57 14.53 -1.52 2.87
CA ALA A 57 13.94 -1.29 4.19
C ALA A 57 14.17 0.14 4.76
N CYS A 58 14.37 1.13 3.87
CA CYS A 58 14.71 2.50 4.25
C CYS A 58 13.49 3.42 4.10
N MET A 59 13.09 4.07 5.20
CA MET A 59 11.99 5.03 5.25
C MET A 59 12.37 6.36 4.58
N SER A 60 11.45 6.95 3.80
CA SER A 60 11.71 8.25 3.13
C SER A 60 11.56 9.46 4.07
N ALA A 61 10.76 9.32 5.13
CA ALA A 61 10.55 10.33 6.15
C ALA A 61 10.87 9.76 7.56
N PRO A 62 11.06 10.62 8.58
CA PRO A 62 11.19 10.17 9.96
C PRO A 62 9.98 9.34 10.39
N ARG A 63 10.22 8.30 11.19
CA ARG A 63 9.19 7.40 11.74
C ARG A 63 8.05 8.16 12.42
N ASP A 64 8.36 9.23 13.15
CA ASP A 64 7.38 10.04 13.85
C ASP A 64 6.39 10.74 12.90
N SER A 65 6.84 11.11 11.70
CA SER A 65 5.96 11.73 10.70
C SER A 65 4.94 10.73 10.15
N TYR A 66 5.38 9.50 9.85
CA TYR A 66 4.47 8.43 9.47
C TYR A 66 3.48 8.10 10.60
N LYS A 67 3.97 7.99 11.85
CA LYS A 67 3.12 7.75 13.03
C LYS A 67 2.08 8.85 13.22
N ARG A 68 2.46 10.12 13.08
CA ARG A 68 1.56 11.27 13.14
C ARG A 68 0.44 11.16 12.11
N ASP A 69 0.78 10.89 10.86
CA ASP A 69 -0.18 10.91 9.77
C ASP A 69 -1.09 9.68 9.80
N SER A 70 -0.54 8.47 10.02
CA SER A 70 -1.32 7.24 10.17
C SER A 70 -2.27 7.28 11.36
N ASN A 71 -1.84 7.82 12.51
CA ASN A 71 -2.72 7.96 13.68
C ASN A 71 -3.92 8.88 13.41
N ARG A 72 -3.72 9.96 12.65
CA ARG A 72 -4.82 10.87 12.30
C ARG A 72 -5.78 10.23 11.31
N LEU A 73 -5.28 9.50 10.30
CA LEU A 73 -6.14 8.74 9.37
C LEU A 73 -6.98 7.70 10.10
N ILE A 74 -6.38 6.93 11.00
CA ILE A 74 -7.11 5.88 11.76
C ILE A 74 -8.15 6.50 12.70
N LYS A 75 -7.86 7.65 13.31
CA LYS A 75 -8.86 8.38 14.11
C LYS A 75 -10.07 8.77 13.27
N LEU A 76 -9.86 9.29 12.06
CA LEU A 76 -10.95 9.61 11.13
C LEU A 76 -11.70 8.34 10.72
N ALA A 77 -10.99 7.28 10.37
CA ALA A 77 -11.57 5.98 10.02
C ALA A 77 -12.52 5.46 11.10
N TRP A 78 -12.07 5.53 12.36
CA TRP A 78 -12.83 5.10 13.51
C TRP A 78 -14.04 6.00 13.77
N GLN A 79 -13.87 7.32 13.71
CA GLN A 79 -14.94 8.30 13.88
C GLN A 79 -16.07 8.10 12.86
N PHE A 80 -15.71 7.84 11.60
CA PHE A 80 -16.67 7.65 10.52
C PHE A 80 -17.06 6.17 10.32
N ARG A 81 -16.47 5.23 11.05
CA ARG A 81 -16.66 3.77 10.86
C ARG A 81 -16.43 3.33 9.42
N VAL A 82 -15.37 3.83 8.79
CA VAL A 82 -14.93 3.42 7.45
C VAL A 82 -13.61 2.66 7.53
N PRO A 83 -13.37 1.68 6.65
CA PRO A 83 -12.07 1.04 6.55
C PRO A 83 -11.04 2.01 5.95
N VAL A 84 -9.79 1.89 6.42
CA VAL A 84 -8.61 2.51 5.78
C VAL A 84 -7.78 1.42 5.12
N ILE A 85 -7.39 1.67 3.87
CA ILE A 85 -6.51 0.80 3.11
C ILE A 85 -5.24 1.58 2.76
N PHE A 86 -4.09 1.10 3.21
CA PHE A 86 -2.78 1.58 2.82
C PHE A 86 -2.20 0.66 1.75
N SER A 87 -1.86 1.19 0.58
CA SER A 87 -1.18 0.47 -0.49
C SER A 87 0.28 0.93 -0.61
N SER A 88 1.18 -0.02 -0.81
CA SER A 88 2.62 0.17 -1.09
C SER A 88 3.41 0.95 -0.04
N ALA A 89 2.91 1.06 1.18
CA ALA A 89 3.63 1.76 2.23
C ALA A 89 4.63 0.78 2.84
N SER A 90 5.93 1.03 2.64
CA SER A 90 7.03 0.37 3.36
C SER A 90 7.02 0.81 4.85
N LEU A 91 5.87 0.62 5.49
CA LEU A 91 5.66 0.82 6.90
C LEU A 91 6.34 -0.38 7.54
N ASP A 92 7.52 -0.13 8.11
CA ASP A 92 8.23 -1.10 8.92
C ASP A 92 7.23 -1.85 9.82
N ARG A 93 7.31 -3.19 9.89
CA ARG A 93 6.44 -4.03 10.75
C ARG A 93 6.42 -3.52 12.19
N SER A 94 7.50 -2.88 12.62
CA SER A 94 7.63 -2.29 13.95
C SER A 94 6.84 -0.98 14.11
N MET A 95 6.35 -0.36 13.04
CA MET A 95 5.38 0.73 13.07
C MET A 95 4.07 0.21 13.68
N SER A 96 4.08 0.15 15.00
CA SER A 96 2.93 0.02 15.87
C SER A 96 2.08 1.29 15.78
N ILE A 97 1.55 1.54 14.58
CA ILE A 97 0.48 2.49 14.32
C ILE A 97 -0.75 2.22 15.22
N THR A 98 -0.80 1.09 15.94
CA THR A 98 -1.97 0.62 16.70
C THR A 98 -1.65 -0.02 18.04
N ASP A 99 -0.67 0.46 18.82
CA ASP A 99 -0.54 -0.03 20.21
C ASP A 99 -1.79 0.29 21.07
N ASN A 100 -2.66 1.20 20.60
CA ASN A 100 -3.85 1.64 21.35
C ASN A 100 -5.20 1.47 20.63
N ILE A 101 -5.24 0.98 19.38
CA ILE A 101 -6.49 0.85 18.62
C ILE A 101 -6.57 -0.59 18.15
N ALA A 102 -7.57 -1.34 18.60
CA ALA A 102 -7.80 -2.73 18.20
C ALA A 102 -8.15 -2.81 16.70
N SER A 103 -7.15 -2.68 15.83
CA SER A 103 -7.31 -2.82 14.39
C SER A 103 -6.84 -4.20 13.97
N LYS A 104 -7.72 -4.99 13.35
CA LYS A 104 -7.30 -6.19 12.62
C LYS A 104 -6.49 -5.71 11.41
N ARG A 105 -5.24 -6.14 11.34
CA ARG A 105 -4.30 -5.81 10.25
C ARG A 105 -4.18 -7.01 9.35
N TYR A 106 -4.21 -6.77 8.05
CA TYR A 106 -3.84 -7.75 7.03
C TYR A 106 -2.68 -7.21 6.22
N GLN A 107 -1.68 -8.07 5.95
CA GLN A 107 -0.52 -7.73 5.14
C GLN A 107 -0.35 -8.72 3.99
N CYS A 108 -0.47 -8.21 2.76
CA CYS A 108 -0.10 -8.94 1.54
C CYS A 108 1.40 -8.74 1.28
N PHE A 109 2.08 -9.70 0.66
CA PHE A 109 3.47 -9.56 0.19
C PHE A 109 3.59 -10.08 -1.25
N ALA A 110 4.38 -9.40 -2.09
CA ALA A 110 4.67 -9.81 -3.47
C ALA A 110 6.16 -10.12 -3.68
N GLY A 111 6.76 -10.86 -2.76
CA GLY A 111 8.10 -11.39 -2.96
C GLY A 111 8.11 -12.41 -4.11
N ALA A 112 9.07 -12.30 -5.02
CA ALA A 112 9.30 -13.30 -6.07
C ALA A 112 10.53 -14.15 -5.72
N SER A 113 10.44 -15.47 -5.89
CA SER A 113 11.58 -16.36 -5.67
C SER A 113 12.65 -16.14 -6.73
N LYS A 114 13.92 -16.02 -6.32
CA LYS A 114 15.06 -15.99 -7.25
C LYS A 114 15.06 -17.20 -8.19
N THR A 115 14.75 -18.39 -7.68
CA THR A 115 14.69 -19.62 -8.48
C THR A 115 13.67 -19.51 -9.61
N LEU A 116 12.46 -19.02 -9.30
CA LEU A 116 11.40 -18.81 -10.29
C LEU A 116 11.82 -17.84 -11.40
N ILE A 117 12.53 -16.77 -11.02
CA ILE A 117 13.00 -15.76 -11.98
C ILE A 117 14.15 -16.31 -12.83
N SER A 118 15.13 -16.98 -12.23
CA SER A 118 16.21 -17.68 -12.93
C SER A 118 15.69 -18.71 -13.93
N ASP A 119 14.71 -19.52 -13.54
CA ASP A 119 14.13 -20.54 -14.42
C ASP A 119 13.40 -19.90 -15.61
N ARG A 120 12.72 -18.77 -15.38
CA ARG A 120 12.06 -18.00 -16.45
C ARG A 120 13.06 -17.34 -17.39
N LEU A 121 14.16 -16.81 -16.86
CA LEU A 121 15.25 -16.24 -17.66
C LEU A 121 15.88 -17.31 -18.56
N LYS A 122 16.18 -18.50 -18.01
CA LYS A 122 16.72 -19.64 -18.78
C LYS A 122 15.75 -20.14 -19.84
N ALA A 123 14.45 -20.06 -19.57
CA ALA A 123 13.41 -20.42 -20.53
C ALA A 123 13.12 -19.33 -21.58
N ALA A 124 13.86 -18.21 -21.59
CA ALA A 124 13.64 -17.04 -22.45
C ALA A 124 12.18 -16.51 -22.38
N LYS A 125 11.58 -16.58 -21.18
CA LYS A 125 10.22 -16.11 -20.91
C LYS A 125 10.18 -14.70 -20.33
N ASP A 126 11.32 -14.03 -20.23
CA ASP A 126 11.41 -12.63 -19.83
C ASP A 126 11.41 -11.72 -21.07
N THR A 127 10.41 -10.84 -21.14
CA THR A 127 10.39 -9.73 -22.10
C THR A 127 10.78 -8.49 -21.33
N GLY A 128 12.04 -8.07 -21.42
CA GLY A 128 12.55 -6.89 -20.67
C GLY A 128 11.72 -5.63 -20.90
N CYS A 129 11.95 -4.59 -20.09
CA CYS A 129 11.17 -3.35 -20.09
C CYS A 129 11.47 -2.39 -21.28
N GLY A 130 11.85 -2.93 -22.44
CA GLY A 130 12.23 -2.20 -23.65
C GLY A 130 13.74 -1.89 -23.76
N LYS A 131 14.14 -1.33 -24.90
CA LYS A 131 15.55 -1.02 -25.23
C LYS A 131 16.33 -0.16 -24.21
N PRO A 132 15.73 0.83 -23.51
CA PRO A 132 16.51 1.66 -22.57
C PRO A 132 16.78 0.98 -21.23
N VAL A 133 16.20 -0.19 -20.96
CA VAL A 133 16.40 -0.92 -19.70
C VAL A 133 17.36 -2.09 -19.96
N PRO A 134 18.46 -2.23 -19.19
CA PRO A 134 19.37 -3.35 -19.32
C PRO A 134 18.64 -4.70 -19.22
N ALA A 135 19.08 -5.67 -20.01
CA ALA A 135 18.54 -7.02 -19.93
C ALA A 135 18.80 -7.64 -18.55
N LEU A 136 17.85 -8.44 -18.07
CA LEU A 136 18.01 -9.20 -16.84
C LEU A 136 19.09 -10.27 -17.05
N THR A 137 19.98 -10.44 -16.08
CA THR A 137 21.05 -11.45 -16.13
C THR A 137 21.07 -12.25 -14.83
N GLU A 138 21.53 -13.51 -14.89
CA GLU A 138 21.67 -14.37 -13.70
C GLU A 138 22.48 -13.69 -12.58
N PRO A 139 23.64 -13.04 -12.86
CA PRO A 139 24.38 -12.32 -11.83
C PRO A 139 23.58 -11.19 -11.17
N THR A 140 22.66 -10.55 -11.90
CA THR A 140 21.78 -9.49 -11.36
C THR A 140 20.75 -10.08 -10.39
N ILE A 141 20.19 -11.25 -10.72
CA ILE A 141 19.27 -12.00 -9.86
C ILE A 141 19.98 -12.44 -8.57
N ASP A 142 21.19 -12.97 -8.70
CA ASP A 142 22.00 -13.44 -7.58
C ASP A 142 22.40 -12.28 -6.66
N ALA A 143 22.83 -11.15 -7.24
CA ALA A 143 23.22 -9.96 -6.49
C ALA A 143 22.04 -9.23 -5.82
N ALA A 144 20.81 -9.40 -6.31
CA ALA A 144 19.65 -8.73 -5.74
C ALA A 144 19.37 -9.19 -4.30
N THR A 145 19.31 -8.27 -3.34
CA THR A 145 18.95 -8.60 -1.94
C THR A 145 17.54 -9.18 -1.83
N ARG A 146 16.61 -8.64 -2.62
CA ARG A 146 15.21 -9.06 -2.67
C ARG A 146 14.62 -8.73 -4.04
N ILE A 147 13.78 -9.62 -4.57
CA ILE A 147 13.01 -9.38 -5.78
C ILE A 147 11.55 -9.22 -5.38
N VAL A 148 10.94 -8.12 -5.81
CA VAL A 148 9.53 -7.79 -5.55
C VAL A 148 8.78 -7.70 -6.86
N ALA A 149 7.51 -8.08 -6.84
CA ALA A 149 6.58 -7.95 -7.95
C ALA A 149 5.53 -6.87 -7.66
N GLN A 150 4.77 -6.51 -8.70
CA GLN A 150 3.57 -5.70 -8.52
C GLN A 150 2.50 -6.52 -7.80
N ILE A 151 1.78 -5.89 -6.87
CA ILE A 151 0.60 -6.46 -6.24
C ILE A 151 -0.60 -6.10 -7.12
N GLY A 152 -1.28 -7.11 -7.65
CA GLY A 152 -2.60 -6.95 -8.25
C GLY A 152 -3.69 -6.77 -7.18
N PRO A 153 -4.95 -6.55 -7.57
CA PRO A 153 -6.05 -6.42 -6.63
C PRO A 153 -6.39 -7.74 -5.90
N GLU A 154 -5.95 -8.89 -6.42
CA GLU A 154 -6.35 -10.22 -5.96
C GLU A 154 -5.99 -10.47 -4.48
N PRO A 155 -4.75 -10.19 -4.00
CA PRO A 155 -4.41 -10.39 -2.59
C PRO A 155 -5.18 -9.46 -1.66
N ILE A 156 -5.54 -8.26 -2.13
CA ILE A 156 -6.36 -7.30 -1.37
C ILE A 156 -7.80 -7.83 -1.27
N LEU A 157 -8.34 -8.38 -2.36
CA LEU A 157 -9.67 -8.97 -2.36
C LEU A 157 -9.75 -10.20 -1.46
N GLU A 158 -8.76 -11.10 -1.54
CA GLU A 158 -8.66 -12.25 -0.64
C GLU A 158 -8.62 -11.82 0.83
N ALA A 159 -7.83 -10.80 1.16
CA ALA A 159 -7.76 -10.23 2.50
C ALA A 159 -9.12 -9.70 2.99
N VAL A 160 -9.83 -8.97 2.13
CA VAL A 160 -11.14 -8.40 2.43
C VAL A 160 -12.17 -9.52 2.66
N LEU A 161 -12.15 -10.56 1.82
CA LEU A 161 -13.06 -11.70 1.93
C LEU A 161 -12.77 -12.58 3.15
N ALA A 162 -11.49 -12.78 3.49
CA ALA A 162 -11.07 -13.54 4.67
C ALA A 162 -11.33 -12.80 5.99
N THR A 163 -11.39 -11.47 5.95
CA THR A 163 -11.49 -10.62 7.14
C THR A 163 -12.61 -9.59 6.95
N LEU A 164 -13.87 -10.02 6.98
CA LEU A 164 -15.04 -9.15 6.71
C LEU A 164 -15.20 -7.92 7.65
N ASP A 165 -14.38 -7.81 8.70
CA ASP A 165 -14.50 -6.79 9.76
C ASP A 165 -13.13 -6.16 10.10
N PHE A 166 -12.34 -5.79 9.09
CA PHE A 166 -11.11 -5.01 9.29
C PHE A 166 -11.39 -3.51 9.34
N ASN A 167 -10.63 -2.80 10.18
CA ASN A 167 -10.61 -1.34 10.20
C ASN A 167 -9.41 -0.77 9.43
N VAL A 168 -8.33 -1.56 9.31
CA VAL A 168 -7.09 -1.16 8.65
C VAL A 168 -6.52 -2.32 7.83
N LEU A 169 -6.36 -2.13 6.53
CA LEU A 169 -5.66 -3.06 5.64
C LEU A 169 -4.36 -2.41 5.16
N ILE A 170 -3.26 -3.16 5.16
CA ILE A 170 -1.96 -2.69 4.67
C ILE A 170 -1.48 -3.65 3.58
N ALA A 171 -1.56 -3.25 2.32
CA ALA A 171 -0.99 -4.01 1.22
C ALA A 171 0.43 -3.50 0.93
N ASP A 172 1.46 -4.33 1.13
CA ASP A 172 2.86 -3.94 0.88
C ASP A 172 3.62 -4.97 0.05
N ARG A 173 4.67 -4.55 -0.67
CA ARG A 173 5.39 -5.43 -1.61
C ARG A 173 6.52 -6.24 -0.97
N ALA A 174 6.88 -5.98 0.30
CA ALA A 174 8.13 -6.45 0.92
C ALA A 174 8.01 -6.93 2.38
#